data_AF-A0A967LAC1-F1
#
_entry.id   AF-A0A967LAC1-F1
#
_cell.length_a   1.000
_cell.length_b   1.000
_cell.length_c   1.000
_cell.angle_alpha   90.00
_cell.angle_beta   90.00
_cell.angle_gamma   90.00
#
_symmetry.space_group_name_H-M   'P 1'
#
loop_
_entity.id
_entity.type
_entity.pdbx_description
1 polymer ?
#
loop_
_entity_poly.entity_id
_entity_poly.type
_entity_poly.pdbx_seq_one_letter_code
_entity_poly.pdbx_strand_id
1 'polypeptide(L)'
;DFSPREETGEYLSPAEWREMMEREDVLVLDARNDYEWELGRFEGAVLPRVQSFRELPDWVRRNRERLEGKKILTYCTGGVRCEKFSGFLRKEGFPEV
;
A
#
# COMPACT_ATOMS: atom_id res chain seq x y z
N ASP A 1 4.99 7.65 -15.62
CA ASP A 1 6.13 6.91 -15.05
C ASP A 1 6.37 7.48 -13.66
N PHE A 2 6.57 6.65 -12.64
CA PHE A 2 6.78 7.11 -11.26
C PHE A 2 8.19 6.76 -10.81
N SER A 3 8.95 7.77 -10.40
CA SER A 3 10.32 7.63 -9.92
C SER A 3 10.37 7.73 -8.39
N PRO A 4 10.75 6.65 -7.68
CA PRO A 4 10.94 6.69 -6.22
C PRO A 4 12.00 7.68 -5.73
N ARG A 5 12.82 8.22 -6.64
CA ARG A 5 13.83 9.23 -6.32
C ARG A 5 13.24 10.63 -6.15
N GLU A 6 12.03 10.86 -6.66
CA GLU A 6 11.36 12.15 -6.59
C GLU A 6 10.44 12.22 -5.37
N GLU A 7 9.71 11.14 -5.10
CA GLU A 7 8.75 11.07 -4.01
C GLU A 7 8.57 9.60 -3.58
N THR A 8 8.45 9.35 -2.28
CA THR A 8 8.14 8.04 -1.70
C THR A 8 7.40 8.26 -0.38
N GLY A 9 6.82 7.19 0.16
CA GLY A 9 6.14 7.18 1.46
C GLY A 9 7.11 7.18 2.64
N GLU A 10 6.56 7.17 3.85
CA GLU A 10 7.37 7.02 5.07
C GLU A 10 7.82 5.57 5.26
N TYR A 11 9.09 5.38 5.66
CA TYR A 11 9.62 4.07 5.97
C TYR A 11 9.40 3.74 7.44
N LEU A 12 8.75 2.61 7.71
CA LEU A 12 8.58 2.10 9.05
C LEU A 12 9.54 0.93 9.30
N SER A 13 10.16 0.92 10.48
CA SER A 13 10.80 -0.28 11.01
C SER A 13 9.77 -1.38 11.28
N PRO A 14 10.18 -2.65 11.42
CA PRO A 14 9.26 -3.73 11.76
C PRO A 14 8.47 -3.53 13.07
N ALA A 15 9.04 -2.82 14.04
CA ALA A 15 8.36 -2.49 15.30
C ALA A 15 7.26 -1.45 15.08
N GLU A 16 7.58 -0.35 14.40
CA GLU A 16 6.62 0.72 14.07
C GLU A 16 5.49 0.19 13.16
N TRP A 17 5.81 -0.68 12.20
CA TRP A 17 4.81 -1.34 11.36
C TRP A 17 3.83 -2.15 12.21
N ARG A 18 4.33 -2.94 13.17
CA ARG A 18 3.49 -3.74 14.06
C ARG A 18 2.57 -2.85 14.89
N GLU A 19 3.09 -1.78 15.48
CA GLU A 19 2.29 -0.84 16.27
C GLU A 19 1.22 -0.15 15.43
N MET A 20 1.55 0.25 14.19
CA MET A 20 0.60 0.89 13.30
C MET A 20 -0.54 -0.04 12.85
N MET A 21 -0.26 -1.32 12.63
CA MET A 21 -1.30 -2.29 12.24
C MET A 21 -2.40 -2.47 13.30
N GLU A 22 -2.13 -2.19 14.57
CA GLU A 22 -3.11 -2.32 15.66
C GLU A 22 -4.10 -1.15 15.71
N ARG A 23 -3.92 -0.12 14.87
CA ARG A 23 -4.76 1.08 14.87
C ARG A 23 -5.98 0.94 13.95
N GLU A 24 -7.13 1.43 14.41
CA GLU A 24 -8.39 1.37 13.64
C GLU A 24 -8.44 2.35 12.44
N ASP A 25 -7.63 3.42 12.49
CA ASP A 25 -7.50 4.40 11.40
C ASP A 25 -6.52 3.97 10.30
N VAL A 26 -5.94 2.76 10.42
CA VAL A 26 -4.97 2.23 9.47
C VAL A 26 -5.62 1.22 8.52
N LEU A 27 -5.22 1.26 7.25
CA LEU A 27 -5.56 0.27 6.24
C LEU A 27 -4.28 -0.29 5.64
N VAL A 28 -4.16 -1.62 5.69
CA VAL A 28 -3.02 -2.34 5.10
C VAL A 28 -3.35 -2.75 3.67
N LEU A 29 -2.59 -2.24 2.69
CA LEU A 29 -2.64 -2.64 1.28
C LEU A 29 -1.50 -3.60 0.95
N ASP A 30 -1.85 -4.77 0.45
CA ASP A 30 -0.89 -5.73 -0.10
C ASP A 30 -0.66 -5.43 -1.60
N ALA A 31 0.56 -5.02 -1.97
CA ALA A 31 0.93 -4.75 -3.35
C ALA A 31 1.47 -5.99 -4.10
N ARG A 32 1.28 -7.20 -3.52
CA ARG A 32 1.65 -8.49 -4.10
C ARG A 32 0.55 -9.07 -4.99
N ASN A 33 0.81 -10.22 -5.58
CA ASN A 33 -0.21 -10.97 -6.33
C ASN A 33 -1.07 -11.84 -5.40
N ASP A 34 -2.12 -12.43 -5.97
CA ASP A 34 -3.06 -13.32 -5.30
C ASP A 34 -2.38 -14.55 -4.68
N TYR A 35 -1.48 -15.20 -5.42
CA TYR A 35 -0.74 -16.36 -4.93
C TYR A 35 0.08 -16.05 -3.66
N GLU A 36 0.84 -14.96 -3.66
CA GLU A 36 1.63 -14.51 -2.51
C GLU A 36 0.75 -14.18 -1.29
N TRP A 37 -0.46 -13.66 -1.52
CA TRP A 37 -1.43 -13.30 -0.48
C TRP A 37 -2.15 -14.51 0.12
N GLU A 38 -2.48 -15.51 -0.70
CA GLU A 38 -3.13 -16.75 -0.25
C GLU A 38 -2.18 -17.61 0.61
N LEU A 39 -0.88 -17.59 0.32
CA LEU A 39 0.13 -18.27 1.13
C LEU A 39 0.29 -17.65 2.53
N GLY A 40 0.00 -16.36 2.67
CA GLY A 40 0.14 -15.65 3.94
C GLY A 40 0.10 -14.14 3.76
N ARG A 41 -0.44 -13.45 4.77
CA ARG A 41 -0.68 -12.01 4.76
C ARG A 41 -0.83 -11.48 6.17
N PHE A 42 -0.68 -10.17 6.33
CA PHE A 42 -1.09 -9.50 7.56
C PHE A 42 -2.60 -9.56 7.74
N GLU A 43 -3.05 -9.61 8.99
CA GLU A 43 -4.46 -9.60 9.32
C GLU A 43 -5.13 -8.30 8.82
N GLY A 44 -6.36 -8.41 8.31
CA GLY A 44 -7.08 -7.27 7.73
C GLY A 44 -6.51 -6.74 6.39
N ALA A 45 -5.38 -7.27 5.89
CA ALA A 45 -4.75 -6.76 4.69
C ALA A 45 -5.65 -6.91 3.45
N VAL A 46 -5.82 -5.78 2.76
CA VAL A 46 -6.60 -5.65 1.55
C VAL A 46 -5.71 -6.04 0.36
N LEU A 47 -6.17 -7.00 -0.43
CA LEU A 47 -5.57 -7.33 -1.72
C LEU A 47 -6.32 -6.59 -2.84
N PRO A 48 -5.67 -5.65 -3.53
CA PRO A 48 -6.09 -5.22 -4.85
C PRO A 48 -5.98 -6.42 -5.79
N ARG A 49 -7.11 -7.07 -6.10
CA ARG A 49 -7.15 -8.19 -7.04
C ARG A 49 -6.93 -7.71 -8.47
N VAL A 50 -5.68 -7.39 -8.78
CA VAL A 50 -5.21 -6.91 -10.10
C VAL A 50 -4.24 -7.91 -10.70
N GLN A 51 -4.22 -8.02 -12.03
CA GLN A 51 -3.34 -8.98 -12.72
C GLN A 51 -1.91 -8.46 -12.86
N SER A 52 -1.73 -7.14 -12.83
CA SER A 52 -0.42 -6.50 -12.93
C SER A 52 -0.30 -5.28 -12.02
N PHE A 53 0.92 -4.95 -11.63
CA PHE A 53 1.23 -3.76 -10.83
C PHE A 53 0.76 -2.46 -11.51
N ARG A 54 0.68 -2.44 -12.85
CA ARG A 54 0.25 -1.26 -13.62
C ARG A 54 -1.23 -0.92 -13.45
N GLU A 55 -2.03 -1.87 -12.97
CA GLU A 55 -3.47 -1.69 -12.72
C GLU A 55 -3.77 -1.19 -11.30
N LEU A 56 -2.77 -1.19 -10.39
CA LEU A 56 -2.95 -0.68 -9.03
C LEU A 56 -3.45 0.78 -9.00
N PRO A 57 -2.93 1.71 -9.84
CA PRO A 57 -3.46 3.07 -9.91
C PRO A 57 -4.96 3.13 -10.16
N ASP A 58 -5.47 2.34 -11.10
CA ASP A 58 -6.89 2.33 -11.45
C ASP A 58 -7.72 1.63 -10.39
N TRP A 59 -7.14 0.65 -9.68
CA TRP A 59 -7.79 0.08 -8.50
C TRP A 59 -7.93 1.12 -7.38
N VAL A 60 -6.87 1.88 -7.08
CA VAL A 60 -6.88 2.93 -6.05
C VAL A 60 -7.95 3.98 -6.36
N ARG A 61 -7.99 4.49 -7.60
CA ARG A 61 -8.99 5.49 -8.02
C ARG A 61 -10.43 4.97 -7.89
N ARG A 62 -10.68 3.72 -8.28
CA ARG A 62 -12.01 3.09 -8.15
C ARG A 62 -12.40 2.80 -6.70
N ASN A 63 -11.43 2.67 -5.79
CA ASN A 63 -11.65 2.38 -4.38
C ASN A 63 -11.31 3.58 -3.48
N ARG A 64 -11.27 4.81 -4.03
CA ARG A 64 -10.82 6.01 -3.32
C ARG A 64 -11.56 6.21 -2.00
N GLU A 65 -12.88 6.07 -2.00
CA GLU A 65 -13.73 6.22 -0.82
C GLU A 65 -13.37 5.25 0.32
N ARG A 66 -12.82 4.07 0.00
CA ARG A 66 -12.36 3.09 1.00
C ARG A 66 -11.04 3.50 1.66
N LEU A 67 -10.22 4.25 0.93
CA LEU A 67 -8.88 4.65 1.33
C LEU A 67 -8.86 6.03 2.00
N GLU A 68 -9.83 6.88 1.67
CA GLU A 68 -9.90 8.26 2.13
C GLU A 68 -10.06 8.36 3.65
N GLY A 69 -9.31 9.29 4.26
CA GLY A 69 -9.28 9.48 5.71
C GLY A 69 -8.57 8.39 6.51
N LYS A 70 -7.95 7.41 5.85
CA LYS A 70 -7.15 6.36 6.50
C LYS A 70 -5.65 6.56 6.26
N LYS A 71 -4.85 6.06 7.20
CA LYS A 71 -3.41 5.89 7.00
C LYS A 71 -3.16 4.60 6.23
N ILE A 72 -2.40 4.67 5.15
CA ILE A 72 -2.23 3.54 4.24
C ILE A 72 -0.87 2.91 4.49
N LEU A 73 -0.87 1.69 5.02
CA LEU A 73 0.34 0.87 5.11
C LEU A 73 0.47 0.00 3.88
N THR A 74 1.57 0.11 3.14
CA THR A 74 1.81 -0.73 1.95
C THR A 74 2.98 -1.69 2.17
N TYR A 75 2.84 -2.95 1.76
CA TYR A 75 3.93 -3.91 1.81
C TYR A 75 4.03 -4.78 0.56
N CYS A 76 5.23 -5.32 0.36
CA CYS A 76 5.63 -6.10 -0.79
C CYS A 76 6.91 -6.88 -0.41
N THR A 77 7.19 -7.97 -1.13
CA THR A 77 8.25 -8.93 -0.76
C THR A 77 9.66 -8.34 -0.71
N GLY A 78 9.95 -7.29 -1.49
CA GLY A 78 11.30 -6.72 -1.61
C GLY A 78 11.35 -5.20 -1.71
N GLY A 79 10.33 -4.48 -1.25
CA GLY A 79 10.32 -3.01 -1.18
C GLY A 79 10.10 -2.25 -2.49
N VAL A 80 10.65 -2.69 -3.63
CA VAL A 80 10.63 -1.92 -4.90
C VAL A 80 9.23 -1.56 -5.42
N ARG A 81 8.23 -2.42 -5.20
CA ARG A 81 6.83 -2.12 -5.56
C ARG A 81 6.26 -1.04 -4.63
N CYS A 82 6.57 -1.14 -3.35
CA CYS A 82 6.13 -0.23 -2.30
C CYS A 82 6.67 1.18 -2.55
N GLU A 83 7.95 1.31 -2.90
CA GLU A 83 8.61 2.56 -3.29
C GLU A 83 7.85 3.34 -4.38
N LYS A 84 7.41 2.63 -5.42
CA LYS A 84 6.68 3.27 -6.52
C LYS A 84 5.23 3.55 -6.15
N PHE A 85 4.64 2.67 -5.37
CA PHE A 85 3.22 2.73 -5.07
C PHE A 85 2.89 3.77 -4.00
N SER A 86 3.70 3.88 -2.95
CA SER A 86 3.53 4.87 -1.88
C SER A 86 3.64 6.29 -2.41
N GLY A 87 4.62 6.57 -3.26
CA GLY A 87 4.74 7.88 -3.86
C GLY A 87 3.64 8.18 -4.89
N PHE A 88 3.10 7.18 -5.59
CA PHE A 88 1.86 7.35 -6.36
C PHE A 88 0.67 7.72 -5.47
N LEU A 89 0.51 7.05 -4.32
CA LEU A 89 -0.56 7.34 -3.35
C LEU A 89 -0.45 8.77 -2.81
N ARG A 90 0.76 9.26 -2.50
CA ARG A 90 0.96 10.67 -2.12
C ARG A 90 0.46 11.63 -3.20
N LYS A 91 0.81 11.40 -4.47
CA LYS A 91 0.35 12.24 -5.59
C LYS A 91 -1.16 12.20 -5.82
N GLU A 92 -1.82 11.07 -5.53
CA GLU A 92 -3.28 10.96 -5.60
C GLU A 92 -4.00 11.64 -4.42
N GLY A 93 -3.24 12.18 -3.46
CA GLY A 93 -3.76 12.95 -2.32
C GLY A 93 -3.93 12.12 -1.05
N PHE A 94 -3.21 11.01 -0.91
CA PHE A 94 -3.13 10.25 0.35
C PHE A 94 -1.83 10.63 1.08
N PRO A 95 -1.85 11.61 2.00
CA PRO A 95 -0.63 12.16 2.59
C PRO A 95 0.04 11.18 3.59
N GLU A 96 -0.76 10.38 4.29
CA GLU A 96 -0.30 9.42 5.31
C GLU A 96 -0.15 8.02 4.70
N VAL A 97 0.93 7.84 3.95
CA VAL A 97 1.36 6.58 3.31
C VAL A 97 2.86 6.37 3.43
#